data_AF-A0A0F4TJL1-F1
#
_entry.id   AF-A0A0F4TJL1-F1
#
_cell.length_a   1.000
_cell.length_b   1.000
_cell.length_c   1.000
_cell.angle_alpha   90.00
_cell.angle_beta   90.00
_cell.angle_gamma   90.00
#
_symmetry.space_group_name_H-M   'P 1'
#
loop_
_entity.id
_entity.type
_entity.pdbx_description
1 polymer ?
#
loop_
_entity_poly.entity_id
_entity_poly.type
_entity_poly.pdbx_seq_one_letter_code
_entity_poly.pdbx_strand_id
1 'polypeptide(L)'
;MSAGDVPVGQVVRGYVTFVGSEGSWVGAKFMSFSYSANGKRFHKSLNETIDAWSTATLRKASYGLKVGDPVSVWCSLSDPEVCCIGEKPAEKPAMLRLIEALGAVGYL
;
A
#
# COMPACT_ATOMS: atom_id res chain seq x y z
N MET A 1 23.39 -4.38 -15.93
CA MET A 1 22.21 -3.49 -16.10
C MET A 1 21.47 -3.51 -14.77
N SER A 2 21.31 -2.34 -14.14
CA SER A 2 20.95 -2.22 -12.72
C SER A 2 19.58 -2.81 -12.41
N ALA A 3 19.53 -3.66 -11.38
CA ALA A 3 18.31 -4.23 -10.86
C ALA A 3 17.45 -3.15 -10.20
N GLY A 4 16.16 -3.09 -10.59
CA GLY A 4 15.12 -2.86 -9.59
C GLY A 4 14.71 -1.42 -9.30
N ASP A 5 14.50 -0.59 -10.32
CA ASP A 5 13.76 0.66 -10.10
C ASP A 5 12.33 0.35 -9.62
N VAL A 6 11.92 1.01 -8.55
CA VAL A 6 10.52 1.05 -8.08
C VAL A 6 9.67 1.66 -9.20
N PRO A 7 8.51 1.05 -9.56
CA PRO A 7 7.68 1.52 -10.65
C PRO A 7 7.47 3.03 -10.61
N VAL A 8 7.35 3.67 -11.77
CA VAL A 8 6.95 5.08 -11.80
C VAL A 8 5.53 5.14 -11.26
N GLY A 9 5.32 5.96 -10.24
CA GLY A 9 4.03 6.13 -9.61
C GLY A 9 3.80 7.58 -9.24
N GLN A 10 2.58 7.84 -8.79
CA GLN A 10 2.13 9.17 -8.39
C GLN A 10 1.56 9.11 -6.98
N VAL A 11 1.62 10.25 -6.29
CA VAL A 11 0.95 10.41 -5.00
C VAL A 11 -0.41 11.06 -5.25
N VAL A 12 -1.46 10.36 -4.84
CA VAL A 12 -2.84 10.84 -4.88
C VAL A 12 -3.39 10.96 -3.46
N ARG A 13 -4.44 11.76 -3.32
CA ARG A 13 -5.17 11.87 -2.05
C ARG A 13 -6.16 10.71 -1.93
N GLY A 14 -6.04 9.97 -0.83
CA GLY A 14 -7.01 8.99 -0.37
C GLY A 14 -7.68 9.41 0.93
N TYR A 15 -8.56 8.54 1.41
CA TYR A 15 -9.29 8.71 2.67
C TYR A 15 -9.37 7.41 3.44
N VAL A 16 -9.20 7.51 4.74
CA VAL A 16 -9.43 6.38 5.65
C VAL A 16 -10.90 6.01 5.64
N THR A 17 -11.17 4.73 5.46
CA THR A 17 -12.54 4.18 5.42
C THR A 17 -12.85 3.30 6.63
N PHE A 18 -11.82 2.73 7.25
CA PHE A 18 -11.94 1.90 8.44
C PHE A 18 -10.66 1.98 9.27
N VAL A 19 -10.81 1.99 10.59
CA VAL A 19 -9.72 1.83 11.57
C VAL A 19 -10.24 0.91 12.67
N GLY A 20 -9.50 -0.16 12.95
CA GLY A 20 -9.82 -1.12 13.99
C GLY A 20 -8.58 -1.58 14.75
N SER A 21 -8.79 -2.14 15.92
CA SER A 21 -7.74 -2.77 16.72
C SER A 21 -8.30 -4.04 17.36
N GLU A 22 -7.58 -5.14 17.29
CA GLU A 22 -7.93 -6.34 18.05
C GLU A 22 -7.50 -6.16 19.52
N GLY A 23 -8.48 -6.10 20.42
CA GLY A 23 -8.26 -5.80 21.83
C GLY A 23 -7.67 -6.95 22.66
N SER A 24 -7.56 -8.16 22.11
CA SER A 24 -7.55 -9.34 22.97
C SER A 24 -6.26 -10.15 23.04
N TRP A 25 -5.21 -9.92 22.24
CA TRP A 25 -3.88 -10.55 22.47
C TRP A 25 -2.69 -10.06 21.64
N VAL A 26 -2.89 -9.41 20.48
CA VAL A 26 -1.76 -9.10 19.55
C VAL A 26 -1.61 -7.60 19.23
N GLY A 27 -2.53 -6.72 19.67
CA GLY A 27 -2.43 -5.28 19.38
C GLY A 27 -2.40 -4.97 17.89
N ALA A 28 -2.91 -5.89 17.06
CA ALA A 28 -2.97 -5.75 15.62
C ALA A 28 -3.91 -4.58 15.29
N LYS A 29 -3.39 -3.59 14.57
CA LYS A 29 -4.17 -2.50 14.00
C LYS A 29 -4.55 -2.86 12.58
N PHE A 30 -5.83 -2.70 12.27
CA PHE A 30 -6.36 -2.87 10.93
C PHE A 30 -6.81 -1.50 10.42
N MET A 31 -6.52 -1.23 9.17
CA MET A 31 -6.95 0.00 8.52
C MET A 31 -7.22 -0.28 7.06
N SER A 32 -8.28 0.36 6.57
CA SER A 32 -8.65 0.35 5.16
C SER A 32 -8.80 1.78 4.67
N PHE A 33 -8.43 2.04 3.43
CA PHE A 33 -8.51 3.35 2.81
C PHE A 33 -9.02 3.23 1.37
N SER A 34 -9.50 4.34 0.83
CA SER A 34 -9.88 4.44 -0.58
C SER A 34 -9.21 5.61 -1.25
N TYR A 35 -8.93 5.47 -2.53
CA TYR A 35 -8.36 6.53 -3.38
C TYR A 35 -8.88 6.37 -4.80
N SER A 36 -8.68 7.40 -5.62
CA SER A 36 -9.07 7.38 -7.02
C SER A 36 -7.84 7.62 -7.89
N ALA A 37 -7.67 6.78 -8.90
CA ALA A 37 -6.62 6.89 -9.90
C ALA A 37 -7.22 6.47 -11.25
N ASN A 38 -6.85 7.19 -12.33
CA ASN A 38 -7.32 6.91 -13.68
C ASN A 38 -8.85 6.77 -13.80
N GLY A 39 -9.62 7.59 -13.08
CA GLY A 39 -11.08 7.56 -13.10
C GLY A 39 -11.74 6.39 -12.36
N LYS A 40 -10.97 5.45 -11.79
CA LYS A 40 -11.46 4.33 -10.98
C LYS A 40 -11.23 4.59 -9.49
N ARG A 41 -12.15 4.12 -8.65
CA ARG A 41 -11.99 4.12 -7.19
C ARG A 41 -11.48 2.77 -6.73
N PHE A 42 -10.47 2.80 -5.87
CA PHE A 42 -9.87 1.63 -5.25
C PHE A 42 -10.14 1.66 -3.76
N HIS A 43 -10.36 0.49 -3.18
CA HIS A 43 -10.48 0.28 -1.74
C HIS A 43 -9.48 -0.81 -1.37
N LYS A 44 -8.60 -0.51 -0.41
CA LYS A 44 -7.50 -1.39 -0.02
C LYS A 44 -7.37 -1.40 1.50
N SER A 45 -7.16 -2.57 2.06
CA SER A 45 -6.61 -2.73 3.40
C SER A 45 -5.10 -2.55 3.37
N LEU A 46 -4.51 -2.13 4.49
CA LEU A 46 -3.04 -2.04 4.59
C LEU A 46 -2.34 -3.37 4.26
N ASN A 47 -2.98 -4.52 4.54
CA ASN A 47 -2.43 -5.84 4.24
C ASN A 47 -2.41 -6.18 2.74
N GLU A 48 -3.18 -5.46 1.92
CA GLU A 48 -3.19 -5.58 0.45
C GLU A 48 -2.22 -4.59 -0.21
N THR A 49 -1.64 -3.67 0.57
CA THR A 49 -0.64 -2.73 0.06
C THR A 49 0.73 -3.37 0.02
N ILE A 50 1.62 -2.72 -0.69
CA ILE A 50 3.01 -3.13 -0.75
C ILE A 50 3.72 -3.02 0.62
N ASP A 51 3.18 -2.19 1.53
CA ASP A 51 3.69 -1.99 2.91
C ASP A 51 3.30 -3.11 3.88
N ALA A 52 2.48 -4.07 3.45
CA ALA A 52 1.80 -5.08 4.28
C ALA A 52 2.71 -5.91 5.21
N TRP A 53 4.03 -5.83 5.06
CA TRP A 53 5.00 -6.63 5.81
C TRP A 53 5.92 -5.83 6.75
N SER A 54 5.85 -4.49 6.77
CA SER A 54 6.54 -3.69 7.80
C SER A 54 5.54 -3.26 8.87
N THR A 55 5.43 -4.04 9.94
CA THR A 55 4.60 -3.73 11.12
C THR A 55 4.92 -2.35 11.72
N ALA A 56 6.16 -1.88 11.60
CA ALA A 56 6.56 -0.54 12.02
C ALA A 56 5.98 0.56 11.11
N THR A 57 6.01 0.37 9.78
CA THR A 57 5.42 1.30 8.81
C THR A 57 3.90 1.34 8.96
N LEU A 58 3.27 0.19 9.11
CA LEU A 58 1.84 0.02 9.41
C LEU A 58 1.43 0.77 10.68
N ARG A 59 2.21 0.62 11.75
CA ARG A 59 1.94 1.30 13.03
C ARG A 59 2.08 2.80 12.89
N LYS A 60 3.10 3.30 12.17
CA LYS A 60 3.33 4.73 11.94
C LYS A 60 2.26 5.34 11.04
N ALA A 61 1.90 4.66 9.95
CA ALA A 61 0.92 5.12 8.98
C ALA A 61 -0.50 5.16 9.57
N SER A 62 -0.85 4.23 10.46
CA SER A 62 -2.17 4.18 11.12
C SER A 62 -2.22 4.88 12.48
N TYR A 63 -1.13 5.48 12.95
CA TYR A 63 -1.11 6.12 14.27
C TYR A 63 -1.92 7.41 14.26
N GLY A 64 -2.95 7.48 15.12
CA GLY A 64 -3.76 8.69 15.30
C GLY A 64 -4.81 8.93 14.20
N LEU A 65 -4.84 8.12 13.14
CA LEU A 65 -5.82 8.24 12.06
C LEU A 65 -7.21 7.78 12.49
N LYS A 66 -8.22 8.47 11.96
CA LYS A 66 -9.65 8.21 12.11
C LYS A 66 -10.30 8.01 10.76
N VAL A 67 -11.48 7.39 10.75
CA VAL A 67 -12.30 7.29 9.54
C VAL A 67 -12.61 8.69 9.00
N GLY A 68 -12.44 8.88 7.70
CA GLY A 68 -12.59 10.16 7.01
C GLY A 68 -11.32 10.99 6.91
N ASP A 69 -10.27 10.66 7.67
CA ASP A 69 -9.02 11.40 7.59
C ASP A 69 -8.40 11.29 6.19
N PRO A 70 -7.82 12.38 5.66
CA PRO A 70 -7.08 12.32 4.41
C PRO A 70 -5.76 11.58 4.61
N VAL A 71 -5.37 10.80 3.62
CA VAL A 71 -4.07 10.12 3.57
C VAL A 71 -3.43 10.30 2.20
N SER A 72 -2.11 10.42 2.17
CA SER A 72 -1.36 10.31 0.91
C SER A 72 -1.29 8.85 0.52
N VAL A 73 -1.55 8.54 -0.75
CA VAL A 73 -1.43 7.20 -1.31
C VAL A 73 -0.54 7.29 -2.52
N TRP A 74 0.57 6.58 -2.50
CA TRP A 74 1.33 6.35 -3.72
C TRP A 74 0.73 5.15 -4.47
N CYS A 75 0.52 5.29 -5.78
CA CYS A 75 0.09 4.19 -6.64
C CYS A 75 0.92 4.16 -7.92
N SER A 76 1.15 2.96 -8.46
CA SER A 76 1.85 2.79 -9.74
C SER A 76 1.03 3.39 -10.90
N LEU A 77 1.72 3.99 -11.86
CA LEU A 77 1.10 4.48 -13.10
C LEU A 77 0.73 3.34 -14.05
N SER A 78 1.46 2.22 -14.02
CA SER A 78 1.22 1.06 -14.88
C SER A 78 0.12 0.15 -14.36
N ASP A 79 0.00 0.04 -13.03
CA ASP A 79 -1.03 -0.74 -12.35
C ASP A 79 -1.46 -0.03 -11.06
N PRO A 80 -2.54 0.77 -11.10
CA PRO A 80 -2.99 1.51 -9.94
C PRO A 80 -3.41 0.65 -8.75
N GLU A 81 -3.59 -0.67 -8.90
CA GLU A 81 -3.84 -1.55 -7.75
C GLU A 81 -2.62 -1.70 -6.84
N VAL A 82 -1.43 -1.54 -7.41
CA VAL A 82 -0.14 -1.55 -6.70
C VAL A 82 0.05 -0.20 -6.01
N CYS A 83 -0.13 -0.18 -4.69
CA CYS A 83 -0.12 1.06 -3.89
C CYS A 83 0.47 0.88 -2.49
N CYS A 84 0.81 2.02 -1.86
CA CYS A 84 1.28 2.13 -0.47
C CYS A 84 0.81 3.45 0.15
N ILE A 85 0.75 3.53 1.49
CA ILE A 85 0.41 4.79 2.17
C ILE A 85 1.66 5.65 2.28
N GLY A 86 1.52 6.94 1.98
CA GLY A 86 2.58 7.93 2.08
C GLY A 86 3.23 8.20 0.72
N GLU A 87 4.54 8.03 0.68
CA GLU A 87 5.39 8.38 -0.47
C GLU A 87 5.84 7.14 -1.24
N LYS A 88 6.51 7.36 -2.39
CA LYS A 88 7.10 6.30 -3.19
C LYS A 88 7.99 5.40 -2.31
N PRO A 89 7.87 4.06 -2.40
CA PRO A 89 8.77 3.16 -1.69
C PRO A 89 10.23 3.49 -2.04
N ALA A 90 11.08 3.74 -1.04
CA ALA A 90 12.50 4.00 -1.26
C ALA A 90 13.25 2.75 -1.73
N GLU A 91 12.74 1.57 -1.38
CA GLU A 91 13.27 0.28 -1.78
C GLU A 91 12.20 -0.52 -2.51
N LYS A 92 12.64 -1.31 -3.50
CA LYS A 92 11.74 -2.22 -4.23
C LYS A 92 11.17 -3.27 -3.27
N PRO A 93 9.86 -3.26 -3.01
CA PRO A 93 9.33 -4.11 -1.96
C PRO A 93 9.37 -5.58 -2.36
N ALA A 94 9.56 -6.47 -1.38
CA ALA A 94 9.77 -7.90 -1.61
C ALA A 94 8.66 -8.54 -2.45
N MET A 95 7.41 -8.08 -2.31
CA MET A 95 6.27 -8.57 -3.08
C MET A 95 6.34 -8.19 -4.57
N LEU A 96 6.83 -7.00 -4.89
CA LEU A 96 7.10 -6.58 -6.27
C LEU A 96 8.25 -7.39 -6.88
N ARG A 97 9.29 -7.70 -6.09
CA ARG A 97 10.35 -8.64 -6.51
C ARG A 97 9.80 -10.05 -6.75
N LEU A 98 8.84 -10.48 -5.94
CA LEU A 98 8.20 -11.79 -6.07
C LEU A 98 7.30 -11.86 -7.30
N ILE A 99 6.46 -10.85 -7.56
CA ILE A 99 5.61 -10.77 -8.77
C ILE A 99 6.49 -10.76 -10.02
N GLU A 100 7.59 -9.99 -10.03
CA GLU A 100 8.52 -10.01 -11.16
C GLU A 100 9.24 -11.35 -11.31
N ALA A 101 9.62 -12.00 -10.22
CA ALA A 101 10.19 -13.35 -10.28
C ALA A 101 9.19 -14.36 -10.83
N LEU A 102 7.90 -14.27 -10.46
CA LEU A 102 6.84 -15.14 -10.96
C LEU A 102 6.48 -14.85 -12.43
N GLY A 103 6.45 -13.57 -12.83
CA GLY A 103 6.24 -13.15 -14.22
C GLY A 103 7.41 -13.54 -15.14
N ALA A 104 8.65 -13.46 -14.65
CA ALA A 104 9.84 -13.91 -15.38
C ALA A 104 9.87 -15.44 -15.57
N VAL A 105 9.12 -16.18 -14.76
CA VAL A 105 8.98 -17.65 -14.84
C VAL A 105 7.80 -18.07 -15.73
N GLY A 106 7.04 -17.12 -16.31
CA GLY A 106 6.02 -17.41 -17.34
C GLY A 106 4.72 -17.99 -16.80
N TYR A 107 4.28 -17.56 -15.61
CA TYR A 107 3.03 -18.01 -14.97
C TYR A 107 1.82 -17.07 -15.14
N LEU A 108 1.91 -16.08 -16.03
CA LEU A 108 0.80 -15.20 -16.42
C LEU A 108 0.70 -15.09 -17.95
#